data_AF-A0A0D2N2V7-F1
#
_entry.id   AF-A0A0D2N2V7-F1
#
_cell.length_a   1.000
_cell.length_b   1.000
_cell.length_c   1.000
_cell.angle_alpha   90.00
_cell.angle_beta   90.00
_cell.angle_gamma   90.00
#
_symmetry.space_group_name_H-M   'P 1'
#
loop_
_entity.id
_entity.type
_entity.pdbx_description
1 polymer ?
#
loop_
_entity_poly.entity_id
_entity_poly.type
_entity_poly.pdbx_seq_one_letter_code
_entity_poly.pdbx_strand_id
1 'polypeptide(L)'
;MLLWILSSQLGLTFSDANGNLPTCGTDNFCIWQFNFREFNISEDIFVSDSIELLLQCGIDFKKNNEKGIDVKRFGELLMSSGIVLNDDVHWVTFHSGYDFGYLLKLLTCRSLPDSQTGFFKLIKLYFPMVYDIKHMMKFCNGLHGGLNKLAELLEVERVGVCHQAGSDSLLTSCTFRKLRDNFFKSVQKYAGVLYGLEVEGGQNSD
;
A
#
# COMPACT_ATOMS: atom_id res chain seq x y z
N MET A 1 4.50 -8.00 1.14
CA MET A 1 4.15 -7.17 -0.04
C MET A 1 3.56 -5.87 0.42
N LEU A 2 3.85 -4.78 -0.27
CA LEU A 2 3.49 -3.45 0.20
C LEU A 2 2.73 -2.65 -0.82
N LEU A 3 1.84 -1.79 -0.34
CA LEU A 3 0.85 -1.09 -1.13
C LEU A 3 0.93 0.42 -0.90
N TRP A 4 0.99 1.18 -1.99
CA TRP A 4 0.65 2.61 -2.03
C TRP A 4 -0.13 2.85 -3.32
N ILE A 5 -1.32 3.44 -3.22
CA ILE A 5 -2.17 3.73 -4.38
C ILE A 5 -2.46 5.22 -4.44
N LEU A 6 -2.11 5.79 -5.58
CA LEU A 6 -2.83 6.91 -6.14
C LEU A 6 -3.73 6.34 -7.25
N SER A 7 -4.85 6.99 -7.56
CA SER A 7 -5.78 6.55 -8.61
C SER A 7 -5.14 6.20 -9.97
N SER A 8 -3.88 6.63 -10.21
CA SER A 8 -3.09 6.38 -11.41
C SER A 8 -1.91 5.41 -11.27
N GLN A 9 -1.48 5.06 -10.05
CA GLN A 9 -0.29 4.23 -9.83
C GLN A 9 -0.45 3.24 -8.67
N LEU A 10 0.20 2.10 -8.81
CA LEU A 10 0.34 1.09 -7.76
C LEU A 10 1.80 0.66 -7.62
N GLY A 11 2.35 0.79 -6.42
CA GLY A 11 3.68 0.30 -6.08
C GLY A 11 3.60 -1.02 -5.33
N LEU A 12 4.34 -2.04 -5.79
CA LEU A 12 4.51 -3.30 -5.09
C LEU A 12 5.99 -3.58 -4.85
N THR A 13 6.35 -3.68 -3.58
CA THR A 13 7.65 -4.18 -3.13
C THR A 13 7.46 -5.55 -2.47
N PHE A 14 8.23 -6.53 -2.92
CA PHE A 14 8.26 -7.88 -2.36
C PHE A 14 9.55 -8.08 -1.58
N SER A 15 9.46 -8.74 -0.44
CA SER A 15 10.61 -9.13 0.36
C SER A 15 10.30 -10.39 1.14
N ASP A 16 11.34 -11.13 1.51
CA ASP A 16 11.21 -12.20 2.51
C ASP A 16 11.03 -11.63 3.94
N ALA A 17 10.95 -12.51 4.94
CA ALA A 17 10.78 -12.14 6.34
C ALA A 17 11.96 -11.32 6.93
N ASN A 18 13.16 -11.50 6.37
CA ASN A 18 14.37 -10.75 6.72
C ASN A 18 14.47 -9.43 5.94
N GLY A 19 13.60 -9.25 4.95
CA GLY A 19 13.51 -8.06 4.13
C GLY A 19 14.48 -8.06 2.95
N ASN A 20 14.96 -9.22 2.53
CA ASN A 20 15.74 -9.37 1.29
C ASN A 20 14.80 -9.18 0.09
N LEU A 21 15.23 -8.37 -0.87
CA LEU A 21 14.47 -8.09 -2.10
C LEU A 21 14.79 -9.16 -3.18
N PRO A 22 13.81 -9.56 -4.00
CA PRO A 22 14.07 -10.46 -5.11
C PRO A 22 14.88 -9.76 -6.20
N THR A 23 15.66 -10.53 -6.96
CA THR A 23 16.40 -10.01 -8.12
C THR A 23 15.77 -10.38 -9.47
N CYS A 24 14.70 -11.18 -9.45
CA CYS A 24 13.97 -11.66 -10.64
C CYS A 24 14.84 -12.27 -11.74
N GLY A 25 15.95 -12.92 -11.37
CA GLY A 25 16.89 -13.49 -12.34
C GLY A 25 17.85 -12.47 -12.95
N THR A 26 18.00 -11.29 -12.32
CA THR A 26 18.97 -10.26 -12.70
C THR A 26 19.98 -10.01 -11.56
N ASP A 27 20.94 -9.11 -11.78
CA ASP A 27 21.88 -8.64 -10.74
C ASP A 27 21.33 -7.48 -9.90
N ASN A 28 20.12 -6.99 -10.22
CA ASN A 28 19.49 -5.85 -9.54
C ASN A 28 18.26 -6.29 -8.75
N PHE A 29 17.94 -5.56 -7.68
CA PHE A 29 16.70 -5.77 -6.95
C PHE A 29 15.48 -5.29 -7.74
N CYS A 30 14.37 -6.02 -7.59
CA CYS A 30 13.11 -5.71 -8.25
C CYS A 30 12.13 -4.99 -7.34
N ILE A 31 11.64 -3.85 -7.83
CA ILE A 31 10.50 -3.13 -7.28
C ILE A 31 9.57 -2.82 -8.46
N TRP A 32 8.27 -3.01 -8.27
CA TRP A 32 7.29 -2.81 -9.34
C TRP A 32 6.51 -1.53 -9.11
N GLN A 33 6.43 -0.71 -10.15
CA GLN A 33 5.52 0.43 -10.22
C GLN A 33 4.62 0.25 -11.45
N PHE A 34 3.35 -0.03 -11.19
CA PHE A 34 2.31 -0.15 -12.20
C PHE A 34 1.72 1.24 -12.44
N ASN A 35 1.63 1.64 -13.70
CA ASN A 35 1.03 2.91 -14.12
C ASN A 35 -0.23 2.59 -14.93
N PHE A 36 -1.39 3.07 -14.49
CA PHE A 36 -2.69 2.76 -15.08
C PHE A 36 -3.10 3.78 -16.13
N ARG A 37 -3.86 3.34 -17.14
CA ARG A 37 -4.28 4.21 -18.26
C ARG A 37 -5.57 4.99 -18.00
N GLU A 38 -6.34 4.57 -17.01
CA GLU A 38 -7.73 4.99 -16.78
C GLU A 38 -7.85 6.40 -16.23
N PHE A 39 -6.81 6.93 -15.58
CA PHE A 39 -6.86 8.29 -15.06
C PHE A 39 -6.63 9.31 -16.18
N ASN A 40 -7.63 10.15 -16.45
CA ASN A 40 -7.60 11.16 -17.50
C ASN A 40 -7.86 12.56 -16.90
N ILE A 41 -6.85 13.44 -16.97
CA ILE A 41 -6.93 14.83 -16.50
C ILE A 41 -8.05 15.61 -17.20
N SER A 42 -8.45 15.24 -18.42
CA SER A 42 -9.52 15.96 -19.13
C SER A 42 -10.93 15.53 -18.75
N GLU A 43 -11.10 14.36 -18.13
CA GLU A 43 -12.42 13.74 -17.91
C GLU A 43 -12.72 13.46 -16.43
N ASP A 44 -11.69 13.17 -15.63
CA ASP A 44 -11.83 12.79 -14.23
C ASP A 44 -11.89 14.01 -13.30
N ILE A 45 -12.57 13.82 -12.17
CA ILE A 45 -12.56 14.78 -11.07
C ILE A 45 -11.26 14.58 -10.27
N PHE A 46 -10.50 15.66 -10.10
CA PHE A 46 -9.27 15.67 -9.31
C PHE A 46 -9.14 16.97 -8.52
N VAL A 47 -8.23 16.96 -7.54
CA VAL A 47 -7.79 18.16 -6.82
C VAL A 47 -6.56 18.72 -7.55
N SER A 48 -6.63 19.97 -7.99
CA SER A 48 -5.57 20.60 -8.80
C SER A 48 -4.18 20.49 -8.16
N ASP A 49 -4.08 20.79 -6.86
CA ASP A 49 -2.82 20.72 -6.11
C ASP A 49 -2.22 19.29 -6.12
N SER A 50 -3.07 18.26 -6.14
CA SER A 50 -2.61 16.87 -6.21
C SER A 50 -2.03 16.54 -7.59
N ILE A 51 -2.63 17.04 -8.67
CA ILE A 51 -2.09 16.82 -10.03
C ILE A 51 -0.80 17.58 -10.24
N GLU A 52 -0.71 18.81 -9.77
CA GLU A 52 0.51 19.59 -9.88
C GLU A 52 1.67 18.92 -9.12
N LEU A 53 1.41 18.45 -7.89
CA LEU A 53 2.39 17.69 -7.12
C LEU A 53 2.85 16.44 -7.88
N LEU A 54 1.93 15.67 -8.47
CA LEU A 54 2.29 14.45 -9.21
C LEU A 54 3.08 14.74 -10.49
N LEU A 55 2.75 15.82 -11.21
CA LEU A 55 3.55 16.28 -12.34
C LEU A 55 4.98 16.66 -11.89
N GLN A 56 5.12 17.37 -10.77
CA GLN A 56 6.42 17.72 -10.19
C GLN A 56 7.21 16.48 -9.77
N CYS A 57 6.53 15.42 -9.32
CA CYS A 57 7.14 14.13 -8.99
C CYS A 57 7.44 13.26 -10.23
N GLY A 58 7.18 13.74 -11.45
CA GLY A 58 7.55 13.09 -12.71
C GLY A 58 6.50 12.12 -13.25
N ILE A 59 5.24 12.23 -12.84
CA ILE A 59 4.15 11.45 -13.42
C ILE A 59 3.82 11.99 -14.82
N ASP A 60 4.00 11.13 -15.83
CA ASP A 60 3.62 11.43 -17.20
C ASP A 60 2.22 10.89 -17.50
N PHE A 61 1.21 11.70 -17.21
CA PHE A 61 -0.20 11.33 -17.43
C PHE A 61 -0.53 11.05 -18.89
N LYS A 62 0.11 11.75 -19.83
CA LYS A 62 -0.08 11.51 -21.26
C LYS A 62 0.42 10.11 -21.62
N LYS A 63 1.63 9.75 -21.19
CA LYS A 63 2.18 8.41 -21.38
C LYS A 63 1.35 7.34 -20.68
N ASN A 64 0.79 7.64 -19.51
CA ASN A 64 -0.12 6.72 -18.82
C ASN A 64 -1.38 6.47 -19.66
N ASN A 65 -2.03 7.49 -20.22
CA ASN A 65 -3.19 7.26 -21.08
C ASN A 65 -2.84 6.46 -22.35
N GLU A 66 -1.69 6.73 -22.97
CA GLU A 66 -1.28 6.08 -24.23
C GLU A 66 -0.75 4.66 -24.04
N LYS A 67 -0.01 4.40 -22.96
CA LYS A 67 0.78 3.17 -22.75
C LYS A 67 0.57 2.51 -21.41
N GLY A 68 -0.29 3.07 -20.57
CA GLY A 68 -0.59 2.55 -19.25
C GLY A 68 -1.29 1.19 -19.28
N ILE A 69 -1.25 0.54 -18.14
CA ILE A 69 -1.83 -0.77 -17.92
C ILE A 69 -3.34 -0.62 -17.83
N ASP A 70 -4.07 -1.51 -18.51
CA ASP A 70 -5.52 -1.63 -18.33
C ASP A 70 -5.80 -2.21 -16.94
N VAL A 71 -6.55 -1.47 -16.12
CA VAL A 71 -6.82 -1.80 -14.72
C VAL A 71 -7.58 -3.12 -14.56
N LYS A 72 -8.45 -3.46 -15.53
CA LYS A 72 -9.21 -4.72 -15.50
C LYS A 72 -8.27 -5.88 -15.78
N ARG A 73 -7.39 -5.75 -16.78
CA ARG A 73 -6.37 -6.76 -17.08
C ARG A 73 -5.41 -6.95 -15.91
N PHE A 74 -5.01 -5.86 -15.25
CA PHE A 74 -4.21 -5.94 -14.04
C PHE A 74 -4.95 -6.72 -12.94
N GLY A 75 -6.24 -6.43 -12.71
CA GLY A 75 -7.05 -7.13 -11.71
C GLY A 75 -7.19 -8.62 -11.96
N GLU A 76 -7.39 -9.04 -13.22
CA GLU A 76 -7.39 -10.45 -13.61
C GLU A 76 -6.07 -11.15 -13.23
N LEU A 77 -4.94 -10.53 -13.59
CA LEU A 77 -3.62 -11.08 -13.32
C LEU A 77 -3.34 -11.13 -11.81
N LEU A 78 -3.64 -10.05 -11.08
CA LEU A 78 -3.48 -9.98 -9.63
C LEU A 78 -4.30 -11.06 -8.93
N MET A 79 -5.56 -11.27 -9.32
CA MET A 79 -6.42 -12.32 -8.78
C MET A 79 -5.79 -13.72 -8.90
N SER A 80 -5.18 -14.02 -10.05
CA SER A 80 -4.57 -15.34 -10.32
C SER A 80 -3.13 -15.51 -9.85
N SER A 81 -2.51 -14.46 -9.29
CA SER A 81 -1.07 -14.43 -9.01
C SER A 81 -0.63 -15.12 -7.71
N GLY A 82 -1.57 -15.52 -6.85
CA GLY A 82 -1.30 -16.04 -5.50
C GLY A 82 -0.95 -14.96 -4.46
N ILE A 83 -1.06 -13.69 -4.85
CA ILE A 83 -0.76 -12.50 -4.04
C ILE A 83 -1.93 -12.10 -3.12
N VAL A 84 -3.14 -12.35 -3.58
CA VAL A 84 -4.40 -12.15 -2.85
C VAL A 84 -5.01 -13.49 -2.50
N LEU A 85 -5.94 -13.52 -1.55
CA LEU A 85 -6.61 -14.76 -1.09
C LEU A 85 -5.60 -15.80 -0.58
N ASN A 86 -4.50 -15.34 0.03
CA ASN A 86 -3.38 -16.18 0.46
C ASN A 86 -2.87 -15.74 1.84
N ASP A 87 -2.97 -16.64 2.82
CA ASP A 87 -2.58 -16.40 4.22
C ASP A 87 -1.06 -16.34 4.41
N ASP A 88 -0.27 -16.91 3.48
CA ASP A 88 1.19 -16.85 3.51
C ASP A 88 1.71 -15.45 3.15
N VAL A 89 0.88 -14.64 2.48
CA VAL A 89 1.23 -13.31 2.00
C VAL A 89 0.86 -12.25 3.02
N HIS A 90 1.90 -11.60 3.56
CA HIS A 90 1.75 -10.53 4.52
C HIS A 90 1.80 -9.17 3.80
N TRP A 91 0.68 -8.46 3.82
CA TRP A 91 0.53 -7.11 3.33
C TRP A 91 0.99 -6.11 4.39
N VAL A 92 1.79 -5.13 3.99
CA VAL A 92 2.24 -4.05 4.85
C VAL A 92 1.99 -2.74 4.14
N THR A 93 1.35 -1.80 4.82
CA THR A 93 0.82 -0.58 4.20
C THR A 93 0.99 0.62 5.12
N PHE A 94 0.66 1.82 4.65
CA PHE A 94 0.69 3.03 5.47
C PHE A 94 -0.58 3.86 5.23
N HIS A 95 -1.47 3.93 6.23
CA HIS A 95 -2.71 4.71 6.17
C HIS A 95 -3.60 4.32 4.97
N SER A 96 -3.92 3.03 4.91
CA SER A 96 -4.24 2.34 3.66
C SER A 96 -5.72 2.08 3.38
N GLY A 97 -6.61 2.77 4.09
CA GLY A 97 -8.06 2.61 3.91
C GLY A 97 -8.50 2.84 2.46
N TYR A 98 -8.00 3.92 1.85
CA TYR A 98 -8.26 4.22 0.43
C TYR A 98 -7.58 3.22 -0.51
N ASP A 99 -6.34 2.81 -0.22
CA ASP A 99 -5.61 1.85 -1.04
C ASP A 99 -6.39 0.54 -1.17
N PHE A 100 -6.85 -0.02 -0.05
CA PHE A 100 -7.63 -1.24 -0.07
C PHE A 100 -9.03 -1.06 -0.65
N GLY A 101 -9.64 0.12 -0.50
CA GLY A 101 -10.88 0.44 -1.20
C GLY A 101 -10.70 0.33 -2.72
N TYR A 102 -9.61 0.89 -3.25
CA TYR A 102 -9.31 0.78 -4.68
C TYR A 102 -9.02 -0.65 -5.11
N LEU A 103 -8.17 -1.40 -4.37
CA LEU A 103 -7.90 -2.80 -4.68
C LEU A 103 -9.15 -3.68 -4.62
N LEU A 104 -10.03 -3.49 -3.64
CA LEU A 104 -11.28 -4.26 -3.56
C LEU A 104 -12.19 -3.95 -4.75
N LYS A 105 -12.33 -2.67 -5.14
CA LYS A 105 -13.10 -2.30 -6.33
C LYS A 105 -12.51 -2.95 -7.60
N LEU A 106 -11.19 -2.97 -7.71
CA LEU A 106 -10.45 -3.56 -8.81
C LEU A 106 -10.61 -5.09 -8.87
N LEU A 107 -10.49 -5.78 -7.72
CA LEU A 107 -10.57 -7.24 -7.63
C LEU A 107 -12.00 -7.79 -7.72
N THR A 108 -12.98 -7.03 -7.21
CA THR A 108 -14.39 -7.48 -7.18
C THR A 108 -15.19 -6.99 -8.38
N CYS A 109 -14.69 -5.97 -9.09
CA CYS A 109 -15.43 -5.25 -10.14
C CYS A 109 -16.82 -4.77 -9.68
N ARG A 110 -16.98 -4.47 -8.38
CA ARG A 110 -18.24 -4.05 -7.74
C ARG A 110 -18.03 -2.77 -6.95
N SER A 111 -19.14 -2.11 -6.63
CA SER A 111 -19.15 -1.06 -5.62
C SER A 111 -18.67 -1.61 -4.28
N LEU A 112 -17.99 -0.76 -3.49
CA LEU A 112 -17.60 -1.11 -2.13
C LEU A 112 -18.85 -1.38 -1.28
N PRO A 113 -18.75 -2.22 -0.23
CA PRO A 113 -19.85 -2.45 0.69
C PRO A 113 -20.30 -1.15 1.38
N ASP A 114 -21.61 -0.98 1.54
CA ASP A 114 -22.21 0.19 2.22
C ASP A 114 -21.97 0.20 3.74
N SER A 115 -21.40 -0.88 4.30
CA SER A 115 -21.09 -0.99 5.73
C SER A 115 -19.63 -1.29 5.96
N GLN A 116 -19.07 -0.69 7.01
CA GLN A 116 -17.70 -0.96 7.47
C GLN A 116 -17.47 -2.44 7.76
N THR A 117 -18.44 -3.12 8.39
CA THR A 117 -18.38 -4.58 8.62
C THR A 117 -18.29 -5.37 7.31
N GLY A 118 -19.06 -4.98 6.28
CA GLY A 118 -18.98 -5.59 4.96
C GLY A 118 -17.61 -5.38 4.31
N PHE A 119 -17.07 -4.17 4.42
CA PHE A 119 -15.73 -3.83 3.94
C PHE A 119 -14.65 -4.70 4.58
N PHE A 120 -14.61 -4.79 5.92
CA PHE A 120 -13.61 -5.60 6.63
C PHE A 120 -13.78 -7.11 6.39
N LYS A 121 -14.99 -7.60 6.12
CA LYS A 121 -15.20 -8.98 5.67
C LYS A 121 -14.46 -9.25 4.35
N LEU A 122 -14.51 -8.32 3.40
CA LEU A 122 -13.77 -8.44 2.15
C LEU A 122 -12.27 -8.27 2.35
N ILE A 123 -11.82 -7.33 3.21
CA ILE A 123 -10.40 -7.20 3.55
C ILE A 123 -9.86 -8.52 4.09
N LYS A 124 -10.51 -9.12 5.08
CA LYS A 124 -10.10 -10.39 5.68
C LYS A 124 -10.06 -11.54 4.68
N LEU A 125 -10.98 -11.54 3.70
CA LEU A 125 -11.01 -12.57 2.66
C LEU A 125 -9.85 -12.41 1.68
N TYR A 126 -9.70 -11.23 1.07
CA TYR A 126 -8.74 -10.98 0.00
C TYR A 126 -7.32 -10.72 0.49
N PHE A 127 -7.18 -10.19 1.70
CA PHE A 127 -5.92 -9.78 2.32
C PHE A 127 -5.89 -10.28 3.78
N PRO A 128 -5.68 -11.59 3.98
CA PRO A 128 -5.86 -12.20 5.31
C PRO A 128 -4.89 -11.65 6.37
N MET A 129 -3.66 -11.32 5.96
CA MET A 129 -2.62 -10.77 6.81
C MET A 129 -2.23 -9.36 6.35
N VAL A 130 -2.72 -8.33 7.05
CA VAL A 130 -2.43 -6.91 6.75
C VAL A 130 -1.88 -6.20 7.99
N TYR A 131 -0.82 -5.42 7.82
CA TYR A 131 -0.28 -4.52 8.84
C TYR A 131 -0.28 -3.09 8.33
N ASP A 132 -1.11 -2.22 8.92
CA ASP A 132 -1.06 -0.79 8.65
C ASP A 132 -0.06 -0.12 9.62
N ILE A 133 1.06 0.35 9.08
CA ILE A 133 2.12 1.01 9.84
C ILE A 133 1.57 2.21 10.62
N LYS A 134 0.65 2.98 10.03
CA LYS A 134 0.10 4.17 10.68
C LYS A 134 -0.72 3.80 11.92
N HIS A 135 -1.39 2.64 11.90
CA HIS A 135 -2.04 2.08 13.08
C HIS A 135 -1.00 1.62 14.11
N MET A 136 0.02 0.85 13.68
CA MET A 136 1.06 0.35 14.57
C MET A 136 1.83 1.47 15.30
N MET A 137 2.06 2.61 14.64
CA MET A 137 2.70 3.79 15.25
C MET A 137 1.97 4.29 16.51
N LYS A 138 0.65 4.07 16.65
CA LYS A 138 -0.11 4.47 17.85
C LYS A 138 0.42 3.79 19.13
N PHE A 139 1.16 2.69 18.99
CA PHE A 139 1.71 1.90 20.09
C PHE A 139 3.21 2.12 20.30
N CYS A 140 3.80 3.12 19.63
CA CYS A 140 5.22 3.45 19.73
C CYS A 140 5.38 4.89 20.23
N ASN A 141 6.01 5.06 21.38
CA ASN A 141 6.27 6.40 21.91
C ASN A 141 7.23 7.18 21.00
N GLY A 142 6.87 8.42 20.68
CA GLY A 142 7.71 9.34 19.90
C GLY A 142 7.52 9.25 18.38
N LEU A 143 6.79 8.25 17.85
CA LEU A 143 6.57 8.13 16.41
C LEU A 143 5.28 8.85 15.98
N HIS A 144 5.40 9.76 15.01
CA HIS A 144 4.30 10.59 14.52
C HIS A 144 4.55 11.08 13.08
N GLY A 145 3.56 11.76 12.49
CA GLY A 145 3.67 12.31 11.13
C GLY A 145 3.37 11.31 10.01
N GLY A 146 3.68 11.70 8.77
CA GLY A 146 3.53 10.85 7.57
C GLY A 146 4.68 9.88 7.37
N LEU A 147 4.62 9.06 6.31
CA LEU A 147 5.61 8.01 6.01
C LEU A 147 7.03 8.57 5.94
N ASN A 148 7.24 9.71 5.28
CA ASN A 148 8.56 10.36 5.20
C ASN A 148 9.11 10.73 6.58
N LYS A 149 8.27 11.27 7.46
CA LYS A 149 8.72 11.66 8.82
C LYS A 149 9.04 10.42 9.65
N LEU A 150 8.24 9.37 9.53
CA LEU A 150 8.52 8.10 10.19
C LEU A 150 9.83 7.49 9.69
N ALA A 151 10.08 7.51 8.37
CA ALA A 151 11.33 7.02 7.79
C ALA A 151 12.54 7.80 8.31
N GLU A 152 12.45 9.12 8.40
CA GLU A 152 13.49 9.98 9.00
C GLU A 152 13.76 9.60 10.47
N LEU A 153 12.70 9.46 11.27
CA LEU A 153 12.80 9.08 12.70
C LEU A 153 13.40 7.68 12.91
N LEU A 154 13.28 6.79 11.92
CA LEU A 154 13.81 5.42 11.94
C LEU A 154 15.11 5.26 11.14
N GLU A 155 15.69 6.38 10.69
CA GLU A 155 16.94 6.43 9.92
C GLU A 155 16.89 5.54 8.66
N VAL A 156 15.76 5.59 7.95
CA VAL A 156 15.55 4.90 6.68
C VAL A 156 15.69 5.89 5.54
N GLU A 157 16.67 5.63 4.66
CA GLU A 157 16.87 6.40 3.45
C GLU A 157 15.87 6.00 2.35
N ARG A 158 15.35 6.99 1.64
CA ARG A 158 14.48 6.78 0.47
C ARG A 158 15.31 6.49 -0.77
N VAL A 159 14.87 5.47 -1.53
CA VAL A 159 15.40 5.19 -2.87
C VAL A 159 14.31 5.49 -3.91
N GLY A 160 14.63 6.38 -4.84
CA GLY A 160 13.69 6.86 -5.87
C GLY A 160 12.95 8.14 -5.48
N VAL A 161 12.08 8.61 -6.37
CA VAL A 161 11.38 9.89 -6.23
C VAL A 161 10.23 9.77 -5.21
N CYS A 162 10.09 10.73 -4.30
CA CYS A 162 8.96 10.77 -3.37
C CYS A 162 7.62 10.92 -4.11
N HIS A 163 6.53 10.34 -3.60
CA HIS A 163 5.21 10.35 -4.22
C HIS A 163 5.11 9.57 -5.54
N GLN A 164 6.11 8.75 -5.85
CA GLN A 164 5.97 7.68 -6.85
C GLN A 164 5.76 6.35 -6.14
N ALA A 165 4.76 5.61 -6.58
CA ALA A 165 4.26 4.47 -5.83
C ALA A 165 5.32 3.38 -5.55
N GLY A 166 6.24 3.11 -6.49
CA GLY A 166 7.32 2.14 -6.28
C GLY A 166 8.35 2.59 -5.24
N SER A 167 8.70 3.87 -5.22
CA SER A 167 9.59 4.46 -4.21
C SER A 167 8.92 4.45 -2.83
N ASP A 168 7.64 4.81 -2.77
CA ASP A 168 6.85 4.80 -1.53
C ASP A 168 6.62 3.38 -1.00
N SER A 169 6.38 2.38 -1.86
CA SER A 169 6.22 0.99 -1.43
C SER A 169 7.53 0.41 -0.88
N LEU A 170 8.68 0.78 -1.46
CA LEU A 170 9.98 0.39 -0.96
C LEU A 170 10.29 1.05 0.38
N LEU A 171 10.04 2.36 0.49
CA LEU A 171 10.22 3.08 1.76
C LEU A 171 9.35 2.47 2.85
N THR A 172 8.08 2.19 2.55
CA THR A 172 7.14 1.50 3.46
C THR A 172 7.73 0.18 3.95
N SER A 173 8.40 -0.59 3.08
CA SER A 173 9.00 -1.89 3.41
C SER A 173 10.14 -1.77 4.39
N CYS A 174 11.08 -0.86 4.08
CA CYS A 174 12.25 -0.61 4.91
C CYS A 174 11.83 -0.02 6.27
N THR A 175 10.87 0.90 6.28
CA THR A 175 10.33 1.52 7.48
C THR A 175 9.60 0.51 8.37
N PHE A 176 8.76 -0.37 7.81
CA PHE A 176 8.09 -1.42 8.59
C PHE A 176 9.09 -2.34 9.28
N ARG A 177 10.18 -2.72 8.59
CA ARG A 177 11.22 -3.57 9.15
C ARG A 177 11.89 -2.92 10.36
N LYS A 178 12.36 -1.68 10.21
CA LYS A 178 12.94 -0.91 11.33
C LYS A 178 11.95 -0.73 12.48
N LEU A 179 10.69 -0.43 12.16
CA LEU A 179 9.63 -0.29 13.16
C LEU A 179 9.41 -1.60 13.93
N ARG A 180 9.24 -2.71 13.22
CA ARG A 180 9.07 -4.05 13.79
C ARG A 180 10.24 -4.40 14.70
N ASP A 181 11.45 -4.30 14.18
CA ASP A 181 12.65 -4.77 14.87
C ASP A 181 12.98 -3.94 16.12
N ASN A 182 12.67 -2.63 16.11
CA ASN A 182 12.98 -1.73 17.22
C ASN A 182 11.88 -1.67 18.30
N PHE A 183 10.61 -1.82 17.93
CA PHE A 183 9.49 -1.53 18.84
C PHE A 183 8.60 -2.75 19.17
N PHE A 184 8.69 -3.85 18.41
CA PHE A 184 7.75 -4.96 18.54
C PHE A 184 8.44 -6.31 18.69
N LYS A 185 8.11 -7.05 19.76
CA LYS A 185 8.48 -8.47 19.90
C LYS A 185 7.68 -9.37 18.96
N SER A 186 6.44 -8.98 18.67
CA SER A 186 5.48 -9.69 17.84
C SER A 186 4.51 -8.67 17.26
N VAL A 187 4.15 -8.85 15.98
CA VAL A 187 3.26 -7.94 15.25
C VAL A 187 1.84 -8.50 15.07
N GLN A 188 1.64 -9.80 15.34
CA GLN A 188 0.42 -10.54 15.02
C GLN A 188 -0.84 -9.89 15.60
N LYS A 189 -0.78 -9.32 16.80
CA LYS A 189 -1.94 -8.66 17.44
C LYS A 189 -2.40 -7.36 16.75
N TYR A 190 -1.59 -6.82 15.84
CA TYR A 190 -1.90 -5.62 15.06
C TYR A 190 -2.40 -5.96 13.65
N ALA A 191 -2.49 -7.25 13.31
CA ALA A 191 -2.94 -7.67 11.99
C ALA A 191 -4.42 -7.35 11.76
N GLY A 192 -4.76 -6.96 10.54
CA GLY A 192 -6.14 -6.76 10.07
C GLY A 192 -6.78 -5.43 10.49
N VAL A 193 -6.01 -4.51 11.11
CA VAL A 193 -6.51 -3.20 11.52
C VAL A 193 -5.99 -2.11 10.58
N LEU A 194 -6.91 -1.31 10.02
CA LEU A 194 -6.59 -0.18 9.15
C LEU A 194 -6.78 1.13 9.90
N TYR A 195 -5.79 2.03 9.81
CA TYR A 195 -5.84 3.30 10.55
C TYR A 195 -7.05 4.14 10.12
N GLY A 196 -7.78 4.67 11.10
CA GLY A 196 -8.93 5.55 10.88
C GLY A 196 -10.23 4.82 10.51
N LEU A 197 -10.18 3.48 10.38
CA LEU A 197 -11.32 2.61 10.12
C LEU A 197 -11.45 1.55 11.21
N GLU A 198 -10.84 1.75 12.37
CA GLU A 198 -10.96 0.84 13.50
C GLU A 198 -12.42 0.81 14.00
N VAL A 199 -12.94 -0.37 14.32
CA VAL A 199 -14.23 -0.48 15.00
C VAL A 199 -13.98 -0.15 16.47
N GLU A 200 -14.55 0.94 16.98
CA GLU A 200 -14.59 1.21 18.42
C GLU A 200 -15.47 0.15 19.10
N GLY A 201 -14.86 -0.98 19.50
CA GLY A 201 -15.61 -2.11 20.02
C GLY A 201 -14.72 -3.30 20.31
N GLY A 202 -13.83 -3.15 21.30
CA GLY A 202 -12.97 -4.22 21.76
C GLY A 202 -11.87 -3.70 22.67
N GLN A 203 -12.24 -3.10 23.81
CA GLN A 203 -11.37 -3.20 24.97
C GLN A 203 -11.15 -4.70 25.21
N ASN A 204 -10.00 -5.22 24.80
CA ASN A 204 -9.51 -6.44 25.40
C ASN A 204 -9.15 -6.05 26.83
N SER A 205 -10.08 -6.32 27.73
CA SER A 205 -9.77 -6.59 29.12
C SER A 205 -8.68 -7.67 29.17
N ASP A 206 -7.65 -7.33 29.94
CA ASP A 206 -6.54 -8.13 30.48
C ASP A 206 -5.39 -8.54 29.54
#